data_AF-A0A524AG69-F1
#
_entry.id   AF-A0A524AG69-F1
#
_cell.length_a   1.000
_cell.length_b   1.000
_cell.length_c   1.000
_cell.angle_alpha   90.00
_cell.angle_beta   90.00
_cell.angle_gamma   90.00
#
_symmetry.space_group_name_H-M   'P 1'
#
loop_
_entity.id
_entity.type
_entity.pdbx_description
1 polymer ?
#
loop_
_entity_poly.entity_id
_entity_poly.type
_entity_poly.pdbx_seq_one_letter_code
_entity_poly.pdbx_strand_id
1 'polypeptide(L)'
;IIYVSEGDMRRAINVLQAAAVMNKKVDEKVIYEVSAVARPKEIKQMLELALGRKFEEARGKLYYLLIAQGLAGEDILVQVHREILNLDLPEHAKIKLMDRVGEFDFRLREGANERIQLEAMLAHFGLIGERPSG
;
A
#
# COMPACT_ATOMS: atom_id res chain seq x y z
N ILE A 1 -15.90 1.67 3.25
CA ILE A 1 -16.30 0.31 3.68
C ILE A 1 -16.01 -0.71 2.58
N ILE A 2 -16.62 -0.61 1.39
CA ILE A 2 -16.41 -1.58 0.30
C ILE A 2 -14.92 -1.79 -0.03
N TYR A 3 -14.15 -0.71 -0.14
CA TYR A 3 -12.70 -0.79 -0.39
C TYR A 3 -11.95 -1.60 0.69
N VAL A 4 -12.21 -1.28 1.96
CA VAL A 4 -11.60 -1.93 3.12
C VAL A 4 -12.04 -3.38 3.27
N SER A 5 -13.28 -3.69 2.91
CA SER A 5 -13.85 -5.02 3.10
C SER A 5 -13.49 -5.99 1.99
N GLU A 6 -13.02 -5.53 0.84
CA GLU A 6 -12.58 -6.38 -0.28
C GLU A 6 -13.64 -7.39 -0.73
N GLY A 7 -14.92 -7.00 -0.63
CA GLY A 7 -16.06 -7.89 -0.90
C GLY A 7 -16.43 -8.87 0.22
N ASP A 8 -15.65 -8.95 1.30
CA ASP A 8 -15.99 -9.74 2.49
C ASP A 8 -17.05 -9.02 3.35
N MET A 9 -18.26 -9.59 3.37
CA MET A 9 -19.39 -9.05 4.14
C MET A 9 -19.14 -9.09 5.65
N ARG A 10 -18.47 -10.12 6.18
CA ARG A 10 -18.11 -10.22 7.60
C ARG A 10 -17.14 -9.10 7.97
N ARG A 11 -16.12 -8.86 7.14
CA ARG A 11 -15.17 -7.76 7.34
C ARG A 11 -15.88 -6.39 7.29
N ALA A 12 -16.80 -6.20 6.34
CA ALA A 12 -17.59 -4.97 6.24
C ALA A 12 -18.40 -4.68 7.51
N ILE A 13 -19.09 -5.69 8.05
CA ILE A 13 -19.90 -5.57 9.27
C ILE A 13 -19.01 -5.24 10.47
N ASN A 14 -17.89 -5.96 10.64
CA ASN A 14 -16.98 -5.74 11.77
C ASN A 14 -16.41 -4.31 11.78
N VAL A 15 -15.96 -3.82 10.62
CA VAL A 15 -15.41 -2.46 10.50
C VAL A 15 -16.50 -1.41 10.78
N LEU A 16 -17.72 -1.60 10.28
CA LEU A 16 -18.83 -0.68 10.54
C LEU A 16 -19.22 -0.64 12.02
N GLN A 17 -19.28 -1.81 12.67
CA GLN A 17 -19.58 -1.91 14.10
C GLN A 17 -18.51 -1.22 14.94
N ALA A 18 -17.23 -1.48 14.66
CA ALA A 18 -16.12 -0.85 15.37
C ALA A 18 -16.12 0.69 15.19
N ALA A 19 -16.42 1.17 13.98
CA ALA A 19 -16.56 2.60 13.70
C ALA A 19 -17.73 3.26 14.46
N ALA A 20 -18.87 2.58 14.55
CA ALA A 20 -20.03 3.07 15.31
C ALA A 20 -19.77 3.13 16.82
N VAL A 21 -18.89 2.27 17.35
CA VAL A 21 -18.46 2.32 18.76
C VAL A 21 -17.51 3.50 19.01
N MET A 22 -16.61 3.79 18.08
CA MET A 22 -15.62 4.86 18.22
C MET A 22 -16.22 6.28 18.07
N ASN A 23 -17.22 6.45 17.21
CA ASN A 23 -17.81 7.76 16.95
C ASN A 23 -19.30 7.67 16.60
N LYS A 24 -20.07 8.67 17.04
CA LYS A 24 -21.50 8.78 16.71
C LYS A 24 -21.73 8.97 15.21
N LYS A 25 -20.78 9.59 14.50
CA LYS A 25 -20.82 9.75 13.05
C LYS A 25 -19.74 8.89 12.42
N VAL A 26 -20.16 7.92 11.61
CA VAL A 26 -19.26 7.06 10.83
C VAL A 26 -18.91 7.79 9.53
N ASP A 27 -17.69 8.31 9.43
CA ASP A 27 -17.13 8.91 8.22
C ASP A 27 -15.92 8.12 7.70
N GLU A 28 -15.39 8.51 6.54
CA GLU A 28 -14.25 7.86 5.90
C GLU A 28 -13.01 7.80 6.80
N LYS A 29 -12.75 8.86 7.57
CA LYS A 29 -11.60 8.94 8.48
C LYS A 29 -11.69 7.87 9.56
N VAL A 30 -12.85 7.77 10.22
CA VAL A 30 -13.08 6.76 11.25
C VAL A 30 -12.92 5.36 10.64
N ILE A 31 -13.51 5.10 9.47
CA ILE A 31 -13.43 3.78 8.81
C ILE A 31 -11.98 3.33 8.59
N TYR A 32 -11.10 4.21 8.07
CA TYR A 32 -9.70 3.82 7.86
C TYR A 32 -8.94 3.61 9.17
N GLU A 33 -9.19 4.44 10.19
CA GLU A 33 -8.59 4.31 11.52
C GLU A 33 -8.92 2.96 12.16
N VAL A 34 -10.18 2.51 12.12
CA VAL A 34 -10.56 1.22 12.75
C VAL A 34 -10.15 0.00 11.92
N SER A 35 -9.98 0.18 10.61
CA SER A 35 -9.68 -0.94 9.72
C SER A 35 -8.22 -1.35 9.70
N ALA A 36 -7.32 -0.49 10.21
CA ALA A 36 -5.88 -0.63 10.03
C ALA A 36 -5.50 -0.87 8.54
N VAL A 37 -6.13 -0.10 7.64
CA VAL A 37 -5.84 -0.11 6.20
C VAL A 37 -5.37 1.29 5.82
N ALA A 38 -4.33 1.38 4.98
CA ALA A 38 -3.85 2.67 4.51
C ALA A 38 -4.92 3.30 3.60
N ARG A 39 -4.92 4.62 3.52
CA ARG A 39 -5.76 5.29 2.53
C ARG A 39 -5.16 5.05 1.14
N PRO A 40 -5.96 4.77 0.10
CA PRO A 40 -5.48 4.59 -1.28
C PRO A 40 -4.57 5.73 -1.74
N LYS A 41 -4.94 6.97 -1.38
CA LYS A 41 -4.17 8.18 -1.70
C LYS A 41 -2.76 8.18 -1.10
N GLU A 42 -2.57 7.58 0.07
CA GLU A 42 -1.27 7.54 0.74
C GLU A 42 -0.35 6.50 0.10
N ILE A 43 -0.90 5.35 -0.28
CA ILE A 43 -0.18 4.32 -1.03
C ILE A 43 0.21 4.88 -2.40
N LYS A 44 -0.75 5.51 -3.12
CA LYS A 44 -0.48 6.13 -4.41
C LYS A 44 0.63 7.18 -4.31
N GLN A 45 0.57 8.08 -3.32
CA GLN A 45 1.59 9.09 -3.10
C GLN A 45 2.97 8.46 -2.83
N MET A 46 3.04 7.40 -2.01
CA MET A 46 4.28 6.68 -1.75
C MET A 46 4.87 6.08 -3.05
N LEU A 47 4.02 5.49 -3.89
CA LEU A 47 4.43 4.91 -5.18
C LEU A 47 4.91 5.98 -6.17
N GLU A 48 4.20 7.10 -6.28
CA GLU A 48 4.59 8.24 -7.12
C GLU A 48 5.94 8.82 -6.70
N LEU A 49 6.20 8.96 -5.39
CA LEU A 49 7.50 9.40 -4.87
C LEU A 49 8.61 8.40 -5.24
N ALA A 50 8.36 7.10 -5.08
CA ALA A 50 9.34 6.06 -5.41
C ALA A 50 9.66 6.06 -6.91
N LEU A 51 8.64 6.04 -7.77
CA LEU A 51 8.77 6.09 -9.23
C LEU A 51 9.43 7.39 -9.70
N GLY A 52 9.17 8.50 -9.01
CA GLY A 52 9.81 9.80 -9.22
C GLY A 52 11.21 9.92 -8.63
N ARG A 53 11.81 8.81 -8.16
CA ARG A 53 13.18 8.73 -7.59
C ARG A 53 13.42 9.55 -6.34
N LYS A 54 12.35 9.94 -5.67
CA LYS A 54 12.39 10.61 -4.37
C LYS A 54 12.43 9.55 -3.26
N PHE A 55 13.48 8.73 -3.27
CA PHE A 55 13.57 7.55 -2.41
C PHE A 55 13.42 7.90 -0.93
N GLU A 56 14.10 8.93 -0.44
CA GLU A 56 13.99 9.36 0.96
C GLU A 56 12.58 9.84 1.34
N GLU A 57 11.89 10.56 0.43
CA GLU A 57 10.49 10.97 0.65
C GLU A 57 9.55 9.76 0.67
N ALA A 58 9.72 8.83 -0.27
CA ALA A 58 8.94 7.59 -0.32
C ALA A 58 9.16 6.73 0.93
N ARG A 59 10.41 6.61 1.38
CA ARG A 59 10.80 5.93 2.61
C ARG A 59 10.19 6.59 3.84
N GLY A 60 10.19 7.92 3.90
CA GLY A 60 9.51 8.67 4.97
C GLY A 60 8.01 8.38 5.01
N LYS A 61 7.35 8.29 3.84
CA LYS A 61 5.94 7.92 3.75
C LYS A 61 5.69 6.48 4.19
N LEU A 62 6.54 5.53 3.79
CA LEU A 62 6.48 4.15 4.26
C LEU A 62 6.64 4.04 5.77
N TYR A 63 7.59 4.78 6.35
CA TYR A 63 7.80 4.80 7.80
C TYR A 63 6.59 5.33 8.55
N TYR A 64 5.95 6.39 8.05
CA TYR A 64 4.70 6.90 8.61
C TYR A 64 3.59 5.84 8.59
N LEU A 65 3.43 5.10 7.49
CA LEU A 65 2.43 4.04 7.38
C LEU A 65 2.70 2.88 8.36
N LEU A 66 3.94 2.41 8.46
CA LEU A 66 4.29 1.31 9.36
C LEU A 66 4.19 1.70 10.84
N ILE A 67 4.76 2.84 11.22
CA ILE A 67 4.96 3.20 12.63
C ILE A 67 3.84 4.08 13.17
N ALA A 68 3.51 5.17 12.46
CA ALA A 68 2.54 6.14 12.95
C ALA A 68 1.09 5.67 12.74
N GLN A 69 0.83 4.89 11.69
CA GLN A 69 -0.48 4.27 11.44
C GLN A 69 -0.56 2.81 11.91
N GLY A 70 0.57 2.21 12.31
CA GLY A 70 0.60 0.85 12.85
C GLY A 70 0.21 -0.23 11.85
N LEU A 71 0.42 0.00 10.56
CA LEU A 71 0.02 -0.93 9.51
C LEU A 71 1.05 -2.06 9.37
N ALA A 72 0.56 -3.27 9.12
CA ALA A 72 1.43 -4.38 8.74
C ALA A 72 1.98 -4.17 7.32
N GLY A 73 3.22 -4.54 7.09
CA GLY A 73 3.88 -4.45 5.80
C GLY A 73 3.28 -5.36 4.75
N GLU A 74 2.77 -6.53 5.15
CA GLU A 74 1.98 -7.40 4.27
C GLU A 74 0.73 -6.67 3.75
N ASP A 75 0.00 -5.98 4.62
CA ASP A 75 -1.19 -5.20 4.23
C ASP A 75 -0.82 -4.03 3.30
N ILE A 76 0.32 -3.37 3.55
CA ILE A 76 0.86 -2.34 2.66
C ILE A 76 1.16 -2.95 1.29
N LEU A 77 1.79 -4.12 1.23
CA LEU A 77 2.17 -4.76 -0.02
C LEU A 77 0.95 -5.18 -0.86
N VAL A 78 -0.09 -5.73 -0.22
CA VAL A 78 -1.37 -6.05 -0.87
C VAL A 78 -2.05 -4.79 -1.43
N GLN A 79 -1.98 -3.67 -0.71
CA GLN A 79 -2.51 -2.40 -1.20
C GLN A 79 -1.67 -1.83 -2.34
N VAL A 80 -0.34 -1.94 -2.27
CA VAL A 80 0.56 -1.56 -3.38
C VAL A 80 0.20 -2.33 -4.65
N HIS A 81 -0.01 -3.65 -4.56
CA HIS A 81 -0.46 -4.46 -5.69
C HIS A 81 -1.75 -3.92 -6.34
N ARG A 82 -2.74 -3.54 -5.52
CA ARG A 82 -4.01 -2.95 -6.00
C ARG A 82 -3.81 -1.58 -6.65
N GLU A 83 -3.01 -0.72 -6.03
CA GLU A 83 -2.82 0.65 -6.50
C GLU A 83 -1.95 0.75 -7.75
N ILE A 84 -1.09 -0.24 -8.05
CA ILE A 84 -0.32 -0.27 -9.31
C ILE A 84 -1.23 -0.17 -10.54
N LEU A 85 -2.41 -0.80 -10.51
CA LEU A 85 -3.37 -0.76 -11.62
C LEU A 85 -3.92 0.65 -11.85
N ASN A 86 -4.00 1.45 -10.79
CA ASN A 86 -4.50 2.83 -10.79
C ASN A 86 -3.44 3.89 -11.13
N LEU A 87 -2.18 3.47 -11.33
CA LEU A 87 -1.10 4.37 -11.72
C LEU A 87 -1.24 4.78 -13.19
N ASP A 88 -0.84 6.01 -13.48
CA ASP A 88 -0.73 6.52 -14.85
C ASP A 88 0.62 6.08 -15.45
N LEU A 89 0.68 4.80 -15.80
CA LEU A 89 1.87 4.15 -16.38
C LEU A 89 1.47 3.29 -17.56
N PRO A 90 2.39 3.08 -18.53
CA PRO A 90 2.20 2.08 -19.57
C PRO A 90 1.98 0.68 -19.00
N GLU A 91 1.16 -0.13 -19.66
CA GLU A 91 0.80 -1.48 -19.21
C GLU A 91 2.02 -2.36 -18.93
N HIS A 92 3.04 -2.30 -19.80
CA HIS A 92 4.28 -3.06 -19.63
C HIS A 92 5.05 -2.68 -18.35
N ALA A 93 4.93 -1.44 -17.89
CA ALA A 93 5.55 -0.99 -16.64
C ALA A 93 4.74 -1.50 -15.44
N LYS A 94 3.40 -1.47 -15.51
CA LYS A 94 2.52 -2.06 -14.49
C LYS A 94 2.79 -3.54 -14.29
N ILE A 95 2.90 -4.32 -15.38
CA ILE A 95 3.23 -5.75 -15.32
C ILE A 95 4.57 -5.99 -14.61
N LYS A 96 5.62 -5.22 -14.94
CA LYS A 96 6.93 -5.32 -14.28
C LYS A 96 6.87 -5.00 -12.79
N LEU A 97 6.07 -4.01 -12.39
CA LEU A 97 5.87 -3.67 -10.98
C LEU A 97 5.13 -4.80 -10.25
N MET A 98 4.06 -5.34 -10.83
CA MET A 98 3.27 -6.44 -10.25
C MET A 98 4.10 -7.71 -10.03
N ASP A 99 4.88 -8.12 -11.04
CA ASP A 99 5.81 -9.26 -10.93
C ASP A 99 6.77 -9.08 -9.75
N ARG A 100 7.34 -7.87 -9.63
CA ARG A 100 8.24 -7.54 -8.55
C ARG A 100 7.58 -7.54 -7.18
N VAL A 101 6.33 -7.06 -7.08
CA VAL A 101 5.55 -7.14 -5.83
C VAL A 101 5.34 -8.59 -5.40
N GLY A 102 5.06 -9.49 -6.34
CA GLY A 102 4.92 -10.92 -6.06
C GLY A 102 6.19 -11.54 -5.44
N GLU A 103 7.38 -11.16 -5.91
CA GLU A 103 8.63 -11.58 -5.28
C GLU A 103 8.78 -11.09 -3.84
N PHE A 104 8.44 -9.83 -3.58
CA PHE A 104 8.52 -9.27 -2.23
C PHE A 104 7.49 -9.92 -1.29
N ASP A 105 6.29 -10.23 -1.79
CA ASP A 105 5.23 -10.91 -1.05
C ASP A 105 5.67 -12.31 -0.64
N PHE A 106 6.28 -13.05 -1.56
CA PHE A 106 6.89 -14.34 -1.26
C PHE A 106 7.96 -14.21 -0.17
N ARG A 107 8.90 -13.26 -0.30
CA ARG A 107 9.98 -13.06 0.69
C ARG A 107 9.44 -12.71 2.08
N LEU A 108 8.42 -11.86 2.17
CA LEU A 108 7.78 -11.53 3.45
C LEU A 108 7.19 -12.78 4.10
N ARG A 109 6.46 -13.60 3.33
CA ARG A 109 5.88 -14.86 3.83
C ARG A 109 6.93 -15.88 4.29
N GLU A 110 8.11 -15.88 3.67
CA GLU A 110 9.26 -16.68 4.09
C GLU A 110 9.97 -16.13 5.35
N GLY A 111 9.43 -15.08 5.97
CA GLY A 111 9.97 -14.50 7.20
C GLY A 111 11.13 -13.53 6.98
N ALA A 112 11.29 -13.00 5.76
CA ALA A 112 12.25 -11.93 5.52
C ALA A 112 11.89 -10.67 6.33
N ASN A 113 12.90 -9.86 6.63
CA ASN A 113 12.67 -8.62 7.37
C ASN A 113 11.79 -7.64 6.57
N GLU A 114 10.64 -7.33 7.14
CA GLU A 114 9.60 -6.50 6.52
C GLU A 114 10.11 -5.15 6.03
N ARG A 115 10.74 -4.39 6.92
CA ARG A 115 11.26 -3.06 6.60
C ARG A 115 12.28 -3.11 5.46
N ILE A 116 13.21 -4.06 5.50
CA ILE A 116 14.23 -4.21 4.46
C ILE A 116 13.59 -4.53 3.10
N GLN A 117 12.60 -5.43 3.06
CA GLN A 117 11.94 -5.79 1.79
C GLN A 117 11.12 -4.63 1.23
N LEU A 118 10.39 -3.89 2.06
CA LEU A 118 9.60 -2.75 1.61
C LEU A 118 10.49 -1.57 1.16
N GLU A 119 11.59 -1.28 1.86
CA GLU A 119 12.58 -0.29 1.40
C GLU A 119 13.22 -0.74 0.06
N ALA A 120 13.55 -2.02 -0.09
CA ALA A 120 14.06 -2.58 -1.34
C ALA A 120 13.05 -2.50 -2.50
N MET A 121 11.75 -2.66 -2.21
CA MET A 121 10.68 -2.46 -3.19
C MET A 121 10.63 -1.03 -3.69
N LEU A 122 10.66 -0.03 -2.79
CA LEU A 122 10.68 1.37 -3.18
C LEU A 122 11.89 1.72 -4.04
N ALA A 123 13.07 1.19 -3.68
CA ALA A 123 14.28 1.37 -4.47
C ALA A 123 14.13 0.77 -5.88
N HIS A 124 13.58 -0.44 -5.99
CA HIS A 124 13.36 -1.09 -7.27
C HIS A 124 12.37 -0.32 -8.16
N PHE A 125 11.35 0.29 -7.57
CA PHE A 125 10.39 1.10 -8.32
C PHE A 125 11.04 2.36 -8.90
N GLY A 126 11.92 3.03 -8.15
CA GLY A 126 12.70 4.17 -8.64
C GLY A 126 13.68 3.83 -9.77
N LEU A 127 14.13 2.57 -9.86
CA LEU A 127 14.92 2.08 -10.98
C LEU A 127 14.07 1.79 -12.23
N ILE A 128 12.81 1.37 -12.06
CA ILE A 128 11.87 1.13 -13.19
C ILE A 128 11.40 2.44 -13.82
N GLY A 129 11.17 3.48 -13.02
CA GLY A 129 10.68 4.79 -13.47
C GLY A 129 11.54 5.49 -14.53
N GLU A 130 12.75 4.99 -14.81
CA GLU A 130 13.64 5.59 -15.81
C GLU A 130 13.48 5.03 -17.22
N ARG A 131 12.96 3.82 -17.45
CA ARG A 131 12.98 3.26 -18.81
C ARG A 131 12.13 4.12 -19.75
N PRO A 132 12.73 4.95 -20.62
CA PRO A 132 11.99 5.55 -21.69
C PRO A 132 11.55 4.39 -22.57
N SER A 133 10.36 4.48 -23.13
CA SER A 133 9.99 3.61 -24.24
C SER A 133 10.98 3.88 -25.38
N GLY A 134 11.98 3.01 -25.54
CA GLY A 134 13.05 3.11 -26.52
C GLY A 134 13.81 1.80 -26.60
#